data_AF-A0A7Y6PQI9-F1
#
_entry.id   AF-A0A7Y6PQI9-F1
#
_cell.length_a   1.000
_cell.length_b   1.000
_cell.length_c   1.000
_cell.angle_alpha   90.00
_cell.angle_beta   90.00
_cell.angle_gamma   90.00
#
_symmetry.space_group_name_H-M   'P 1'
#
loop_
_entity.id
_entity.type
_entity.pdbx_description
1 polymer ?
#
loop_
_entity_poly.entity_id
_entity_poly.type
_entity_poly.pdbx_seq_one_letter_code
_entity_poly.pdbx_strand_id
1 'polypeptide(L)'
;MTTAHSATSIDAGGMLAKLEPPKPKPLVDIDWSTVNLQSDDDALALWQRIDPTGADWIDKLDELPDESPIAGKLAIALLHAGNFQCTPSAPAAGCPSPVDVPEAAPTANFHDPCLRRMLAMWAIDQLDDSNLPDVMDALRAIVALPPPESQLVAVAIKAIPESDPGTRLDLLGRAYAAGHRDIVNGMLGSLDQPQLIEAVQKHHIDGALEVLSAEANRPVYLAAITDDKLHPSARAQAIVELATSEDKMSPEVRTALAKATKSPDCGVAATAARFLIGAGNRKYAPAHPRTTKPDVMMRSVCVLASFEALQGADEPSYLLGYVPKKGLEVVFVTYDPYNETDDDGDGDIHTVHAATLVPRDEVVLPEIEDLIRAFHHCTGTVCRSDDREFRFTFKPSGGELLLAKLEVVELPPCKSPTP
;
A
#
# COMPACT_ATOMS: atom_id res chain seq x y z
N MET A 1 56.69 61.94 3.82
CA MET A 1 56.87 62.50 2.47
C MET A 1 55.70 62.07 1.62
N THR A 2 54.87 63.06 1.34
CA THR A 2 53.58 63.04 0.67
C THR A 2 53.78 62.86 -0.83
N THR A 3 53.02 61.94 -1.46
CA THR A 3 52.69 62.05 -2.89
C THR A 3 51.21 61.74 -3.03
N ALA A 4 50.44 62.80 -3.27
CA ALA A 4 49.02 62.76 -3.56
C ALA A 4 48.82 62.39 -5.03
N HIS A 5 47.87 61.50 -5.32
CA HIS A 5 47.27 61.38 -6.64
C HIS A 5 45.84 61.88 -6.52
N SER A 6 45.61 63.07 -7.09
CA SER A 6 44.28 63.61 -7.35
C SER A 6 43.68 62.84 -8.52
N ALA A 7 42.63 62.05 -8.26
CA ALA A 7 41.74 61.58 -9.30
C ALA A 7 40.51 62.49 -9.31
N THR A 8 40.38 63.25 -10.38
CA THR A 8 39.23 64.10 -10.70
C THR A 8 38.01 63.21 -10.95
N SER A 9 37.02 63.29 -10.05
CA SER A 9 35.69 62.73 -10.26
C SER A 9 34.98 63.52 -11.37
N ILE A 10 34.68 62.86 -12.49
CA ILE A 10 33.77 63.40 -13.50
C ILE A 10 32.36 63.06 -13.05
N ASP A 11 31.67 64.07 -12.55
CA ASP A 11 30.25 64.03 -12.20
C ASP A 11 29.42 64.02 -13.49
N ALA A 12 29.15 62.81 -14.00
CA ALA A 12 28.18 62.60 -15.08
C ALA A 12 26.80 62.44 -14.45
N GLY A 13 26.19 63.57 -14.09
CA GLY A 13 24.76 63.68 -13.82
C GLY A 13 23.94 63.33 -15.06
N GLY A 14 23.75 62.04 -15.30
CA GLY A 14 22.84 61.48 -16.30
C GLY A 14 21.63 60.89 -15.60
N MET A 15 20.47 61.53 -15.80
CA MET A 15 19.16 60.99 -15.45
C MET A 15 18.95 59.60 -16.10
N LEU A 16 19.36 58.53 -15.42
CA LEU A 16 18.75 57.23 -15.62
C LEU A 16 17.39 57.29 -14.93
N ALA A 17 16.39 57.80 -15.64
CA ALA A 17 15.02 57.40 -15.38
C ALA A 17 15.04 55.86 -15.33
N LYS A 18 14.84 55.29 -14.14
CA LYS A 18 14.54 53.86 -13.99
C LYS A 18 13.32 53.63 -14.88
N LEU A 19 13.54 53.06 -16.06
CA LEU A 19 12.47 52.51 -16.88
C LEU A 19 11.90 51.40 -16.03
N GLU A 20 10.82 51.70 -15.30
CA GLU A 20 9.98 50.67 -14.70
C GLU A 20 9.64 49.71 -15.84
N PRO A 21 10.00 48.42 -15.72
CA PRO A 21 9.61 47.46 -16.73
C PRO A 21 8.10 47.56 -16.93
N PRO A 22 7.60 47.48 -18.18
CA PRO A 22 6.17 47.54 -18.44
C PRO A 22 5.49 46.49 -17.57
N LYS A 23 4.43 46.89 -16.85
CA LYS A 23 3.65 45.95 -16.05
C LYS A 23 3.23 44.79 -16.96
N PRO A 24 3.49 43.54 -16.57
CA PRO A 24 3.06 42.40 -17.36
C PRO A 24 1.55 42.51 -17.62
N LYS A 25 1.13 42.12 -18.83
CA LYS A 25 -0.29 42.09 -19.16
C LYS A 25 -0.95 41.02 -18.28
N PRO A 26 -2.15 41.29 -17.73
CA PRO A 26 -2.88 40.28 -16.99
C PRO A 26 -3.17 39.08 -17.89
N LEU A 27 -2.97 37.89 -17.36
CA LEU A 27 -3.29 36.60 -17.96
C LEU A 27 -4.81 36.34 -17.92
N VAL A 28 -5.51 36.98 -16.98
CA VAL A 28 -6.95 36.86 -16.78
C VAL A 28 -7.64 38.20 -17.07
N ASP A 29 -8.42 38.27 -18.16
CA ASP A 29 -9.22 39.46 -18.52
C ASP A 29 -10.56 39.47 -17.76
N ILE A 30 -10.50 39.65 -16.44
CA ILE A 30 -11.66 39.67 -15.54
C ILE A 30 -11.61 40.91 -14.64
N ASP A 31 -12.70 41.69 -14.65
CA ASP A 31 -12.91 42.75 -13.66
C ASP A 31 -13.42 42.13 -12.35
N TRP A 32 -12.48 41.82 -11.45
CA TRP A 32 -12.75 41.20 -10.15
C TRP A 32 -13.73 42.00 -9.28
N SER A 33 -13.86 43.32 -9.48
CA SER A 33 -14.80 44.16 -8.71
C SER A 33 -16.27 43.89 -9.05
N THR A 34 -16.51 43.23 -10.19
CA THR A 34 -17.86 42.87 -10.69
C THR A 34 -18.23 41.42 -10.42
N VAL A 35 -17.28 40.60 -9.97
CA VAL A 35 -17.50 39.17 -9.73
C VAL A 35 -18.35 38.98 -8.47
N ASN A 36 -19.48 38.31 -8.64
CA ASN A 36 -20.36 37.94 -7.54
C ASN A 36 -20.71 36.45 -7.63
N LEU A 37 -20.13 35.65 -6.73
CA LEU A 37 -20.35 34.19 -6.66
C LEU A 37 -21.40 33.87 -5.61
N GLN A 38 -22.58 33.41 -6.03
CA GLN A 38 -23.69 33.06 -5.11
C GLN A 38 -23.90 31.55 -4.99
N SER A 39 -23.32 30.77 -5.91
CA SER A 39 -23.43 29.32 -5.97
C SER A 39 -22.15 28.68 -6.51
N ASP A 40 -22.03 27.35 -6.34
CA ASP A 40 -20.95 26.57 -6.94
C ASP A 40 -20.96 26.66 -8.47
N ASP A 41 -22.15 26.70 -9.09
CA ASP A 41 -22.28 26.85 -10.55
C ASP A 41 -21.70 28.17 -11.04
N ASP A 42 -21.90 29.28 -10.31
CA ASP A 42 -21.29 30.58 -10.63
C ASP A 42 -19.76 30.50 -10.57
N ALA A 43 -19.24 29.82 -9.54
CA ALA A 43 -17.81 29.66 -9.33
C ALA A 43 -17.18 28.74 -10.39
N LEU A 44 -17.87 27.66 -10.79
CA LEU A 44 -17.42 26.78 -11.87
C LEU A 44 -17.47 27.48 -13.24
N ALA A 45 -18.49 28.32 -13.48
CA ALA A 45 -18.52 29.17 -14.67
C ALA A 45 -17.36 30.18 -14.67
N LEU A 46 -16.98 30.71 -13.51
CA LEU A 46 -15.80 31.57 -13.38
C LEU A 46 -14.49 30.80 -13.64
N TRP A 47 -14.36 29.56 -13.14
CA TRP A 47 -13.22 28.69 -13.48
C TRP A 47 -13.07 28.47 -14.99
N GLN A 48 -14.18 28.26 -15.70
CA GLN A 48 -14.18 28.15 -17.16
C GLN A 48 -13.78 29.45 -17.87
N ARG A 49 -13.97 30.61 -17.24
CA ARG A 49 -13.52 31.91 -17.77
C ARG A 49 -12.05 32.19 -17.47
N ILE A 50 -11.56 31.76 -16.31
CA ILE A 50 -10.12 31.80 -15.98
C ILE A 50 -9.37 30.85 -16.93
N ASP A 51 -9.99 29.71 -17.25
CA ASP A 51 -9.49 28.68 -18.17
C ASP A 51 -8.03 28.30 -17.89
N PRO A 52 -7.68 27.87 -16.66
CA PRO A 52 -6.31 27.51 -16.35
C PRO A 52 -5.86 26.32 -17.21
N THR A 53 -4.60 26.36 -17.62
CA THR A 53 -3.94 25.28 -18.33
C THR A 53 -2.77 24.72 -17.54
N GLY A 54 -2.29 23.53 -17.90
CA GLY A 54 -1.09 22.97 -17.26
C GLY A 54 0.14 23.88 -17.35
N ALA A 55 0.22 24.77 -18.34
CA ALA A 55 1.32 25.70 -18.52
C ALA A 55 1.24 27.00 -17.70
N ASP A 56 0.06 27.44 -17.29
CA ASP A 56 -0.16 28.80 -16.76
C ASP A 56 -1.04 28.86 -15.50
N TRP A 57 -1.44 27.72 -14.94
CA TRP A 57 -2.37 27.70 -13.82
C TRP A 57 -1.85 28.44 -12.58
N ILE A 58 -0.56 28.32 -12.24
CA ILE A 58 0.03 29.03 -11.08
C ILE A 58 -0.07 30.54 -11.29
N ASP A 59 0.40 31.04 -12.44
CA ASP A 59 0.41 32.47 -12.74
C ASP A 59 -1.03 33.05 -12.76
N LYS A 60 -2.02 32.26 -13.20
CA LYS A 60 -3.44 32.66 -13.16
C LYS A 60 -4.01 32.70 -11.75
N LEU A 61 -3.56 31.84 -10.84
CA LEU A 61 -3.98 31.89 -9.43
C LEU A 61 -3.40 33.10 -8.71
N ASP A 62 -2.17 33.51 -9.04
CA ASP A 62 -1.53 34.71 -8.49
C ASP A 62 -2.25 36.03 -8.88
N GLU A 63 -3.13 35.98 -9.89
CA GLU A 63 -3.97 37.13 -10.29
C GLU A 63 -5.31 37.19 -9.53
N LEU A 64 -5.62 36.20 -8.69
CA LEU A 64 -6.81 36.23 -7.83
C LEU A 64 -6.64 37.28 -6.72
N PRO A 65 -7.70 38.03 -6.38
CA PRO A 65 -7.61 39.04 -5.31
C PRO A 65 -7.48 38.41 -3.92
N ASP A 66 -6.32 38.59 -3.27
CA ASP A 66 -5.98 38.04 -1.94
C ASP A 66 -7.00 38.36 -0.83
N GLU A 67 -7.55 39.57 -0.81
CA GLU A 67 -8.45 40.05 0.28
C GLU A 67 -9.95 39.78 0.00
N SER A 68 -10.26 38.96 -1.00
CA SER A 68 -11.64 38.72 -1.46
C SER A 68 -12.12 37.30 -1.16
N PRO A 69 -13.41 37.10 -0.79
CA PRO A 69 -13.99 35.76 -0.65
C PRO A 69 -14.06 34.96 -1.96
N ILE A 70 -13.64 35.55 -3.09
CA ILE A 70 -13.63 34.90 -4.41
C ILE A 70 -12.76 33.65 -4.39
N ALA A 71 -11.53 33.72 -3.86
CA ALA A 71 -10.61 32.58 -3.85
C ALA A 71 -11.19 31.40 -3.07
N GLY A 72 -11.69 31.65 -1.85
CA GLY A 72 -12.36 30.63 -1.03
C GLY A 72 -13.58 30.01 -1.72
N LYS A 73 -14.43 30.82 -2.37
CA LYS A 73 -15.60 30.30 -3.10
C LYS A 73 -15.21 29.47 -4.32
N LEU A 74 -14.17 29.87 -5.05
CA LEU A 74 -13.62 29.09 -6.17
C LEU A 74 -13.04 27.76 -5.69
N ALA A 75 -12.33 27.78 -4.56
CA ALA A 75 -11.77 26.60 -3.92
C ALA A 75 -12.85 25.60 -3.50
N ILE A 76 -13.87 26.05 -2.76
CA ILE A 76 -15.00 25.21 -2.32
C ILE A 76 -15.70 24.55 -3.52
N ALA A 77 -16.06 25.34 -4.53
CA ALA A 77 -16.74 24.82 -5.72
C ALA A 77 -15.88 23.82 -6.51
N LEU A 78 -14.56 24.04 -6.58
CA LEU A 78 -13.64 23.08 -7.19
C LEU A 78 -13.64 21.75 -6.44
N LEU A 79 -13.54 21.79 -5.10
CA LEU A 79 -13.53 20.60 -4.25
C LEU A 79 -14.84 19.80 -4.38
N HIS A 80 -15.99 20.47 -4.39
CA HIS A 80 -17.29 19.83 -4.61
C HIS A 80 -17.40 19.19 -6.00
N ALA A 81 -16.87 19.85 -7.03
CA ALA A 81 -16.96 19.36 -8.41
C ALA A 81 -16.10 18.11 -8.69
N GLY A 82 -15.08 17.83 -7.87
CA GLY A 82 -14.32 16.59 -7.95
C GLY A 82 -13.46 16.44 -9.21
N ASN A 83 -13.34 15.20 -9.71
CA ASN A 83 -12.53 14.80 -10.86
C ASN A 83 -11.01 15.01 -10.67
N PHE A 84 -10.45 14.41 -9.60
CA PHE A 84 -9.05 14.55 -9.22
C PHE A 84 -8.18 13.31 -9.50
N GLN A 85 -8.76 12.22 -10.01
CA GLN A 85 -8.02 10.98 -10.23
C GLN A 85 -7.19 11.08 -11.50
N CYS A 86 -5.92 11.48 -11.33
CA CYS A 86 -4.95 11.53 -12.41
C CYS A 86 -4.49 10.12 -12.70
N THR A 87 -5.07 9.50 -13.73
CA THR A 87 -4.72 8.12 -14.09
C THR A 87 -3.43 8.15 -14.89
N PRO A 88 -2.33 7.56 -14.39
CA PRO A 88 -1.13 7.41 -15.19
C PRO A 88 -1.44 6.46 -16.34
N SER A 89 -0.77 6.65 -17.47
CA SER A 89 -0.75 5.65 -18.54
C SER A 89 -0.38 4.31 -17.91
N ALA A 90 -1.26 3.31 -18.04
CA ALA A 90 -1.06 2.00 -17.41
C ALA A 90 0.37 1.51 -17.72
N PRO A 91 1.14 1.08 -16.70
CA PRO A 91 2.44 0.49 -16.97
C PRO A 91 2.25 -0.67 -17.94
N ALA A 92 3.21 -0.87 -18.85
CA ALA A 92 3.21 -2.04 -19.72
C ALA A 92 2.96 -3.29 -18.87
N ALA A 93 2.01 -4.12 -19.28
CA ALA A 93 1.47 -5.20 -18.46
C ALA A 93 2.58 -6.04 -17.82
N GLY A 94 2.54 -6.17 -16.48
CA GLY A 94 3.36 -7.12 -15.73
C GLY A 94 4.45 -6.55 -14.83
N CYS A 95 4.64 -5.23 -14.76
CA CYS A 95 5.70 -4.63 -13.93
C CYS A 95 5.13 -3.66 -12.88
N PRO A 96 5.35 -3.89 -11.57
CA PRO A 96 5.09 -2.89 -10.55
C PRO A 96 6.18 -1.81 -10.62
N SER A 97 5.96 -0.77 -11.42
CA SER A 97 6.75 0.46 -11.30
C SER A 97 6.12 1.37 -10.23
N PRO A 98 6.92 2.08 -9.42
CA PRO A 98 6.40 3.18 -8.62
C PRO A 98 5.65 4.12 -9.55
N VAL A 99 4.36 4.26 -9.30
CA VAL A 99 3.50 5.07 -10.14
C VAL A 99 3.58 6.49 -9.60
N ASP A 100 4.51 7.28 -10.13
CA ASP A 100 4.47 8.72 -9.91
C ASP A 100 3.24 9.30 -10.62
N VAL A 101 2.50 10.16 -9.94
CA VAL A 101 1.41 10.91 -10.57
C VAL A 101 2.05 11.89 -11.56
N PRO A 102 1.75 11.82 -12.86
CA PRO A 102 2.30 12.77 -13.80
C PRO A 102 1.78 14.19 -13.51
N GLU A 103 2.64 15.19 -13.73
CA GLU A 103 2.15 16.58 -13.82
C GLU A 103 1.15 16.70 -14.98
N ALA A 104 0.25 17.68 -14.89
CA ALA A 104 -0.65 17.94 -16.00
C ALA A 104 0.14 18.37 -17.24
N ALA A 105 -0.23 17.86 -18.41
CA ALA A 105 0.40 18.27 -19.65
C ALA A 105 0.25 19.80 -19.82
N PRO A 106 1.21 20.50 -20.45
CA PRO A 106 1.11 21.95 -20.67
C PRO A 106 -0.20 22.39 -21.35
N THR A 107 -0.79 21.52 -22.18
CA THR A 107 -2.06 21.76 -22.89
C THR A 107 -3.30 21.24 -22.15
N ALA A 108 -3.14 20.67 -20.96
CA ALA A 108 -4.27 20.27 -20.11
C ALA A 108 -5.13 21.49 -19.82
N ASN A 109 -6.45 21.32 -19.81
CA ASN A 109 -7.42 22.37 -19.50
C ASN A 109 -8.11 22.08 -18.16
N PHE A 110 -9.02 22.95 -17.73
CA PHE A 110 -9.74 22.81 -16.45
C PHE A 110 -10.51 21.49 -16.25
N HIS A 111 -10.80 20.74 -17.32
CA HIS A 111 -11.47 19.45 -17.24
C HIS A 111 -10.49 18.26 -17.09
N ASP A 112 -9.20 18.49 -17.30
CA ASP A 112 -8.17 17.48 -17.12
C ASP A 112 -8.02 17.11 -15.63
N PRO A 113 -8.12 15.82 -15.26
CA PRO A 113 -8.08 15.41 -13.87
C PRO A 113 -6.72 15.68 -13.18
N CYS A 114 -5.62 15.66 -13.93
CA CYS A 114 -4.29 15.95 -13.40
C CYS A 114 -4.14 17.44 -13.09
N LEU A 115 -4.69 18.32 -13.93
CA LEU A 115 -4.75 19.75 -13.62
C LEU A 115 -5.66 20.03 -12.41
N ARG A 116 -6.86 19.43 -12.39
CA ARG A 116 -7.80 19.58 -11.27
C ARG A 116 -7.23 19.08 -9.96
N ARG A 117 -6.44 18.00 -9.97
CA ARG A 117 -5.69 17.52 -8.81
C ARG A 117 -4.74 18.58 -8.25
N MET A 118 -3.98 19.25 -9.11
CA MET A 118 -3.07 20.33 -8.68
C MET A 118 -3.84 21.52 -8.12
N LEU A 119 -4.90 21.94 -8.82
CA LEU A 119 -5.80 22.99 -8.34
C LEU A 119 -6.50 22.61 -7.02
N ALA A 120 -6.80 21.33 -6.79
CA ALA A 120 -7.39 20.87 -5.54
C ALA A 120 -6.44 21.01 -4.35
N MET A 121 -5.13 20.79 -4.55
CA MET A 121 -4.14 21.04 -3.50
C MET A 121 -4.08 22.53 -3.13
N TRP A 122 -4.12 23.42 -4.12
CA TRP A 122 -4.27 24.86 -3.87
C TRP A 122 -5.59 25.17 -3.16
N ALA A 123 -6.71 24.60 -3.61
CA ALA A 123 -8.02 24.86 -3.03
C ALA A 123 -8.10 24.43 -1.56
N ILE A 124 -7.45 23.34 -1.17
CA ILE A 124 -7.36 22.92 0.23
C ILE A 124 -6.57 23.94 1.06
N ASP A 125 -5.52 24.53 0.51
CA ASP A 125 -4.71 25.57 1.19
C ASP A 125 -5.49 26.88 1.39
N GLN A 126 -6.57 27.11 0.62
CA GLN A 126 -7.46 28.25 0.78
C GLN A 126 -8.52 28.07 1.87
N LEU A 127 -8.64 26.86 2.44
CA LEU A 127 -9.67 26.58 3.44
C LEU A 127 -9.27 27.14 4.80
N ASP A 128 -10.23 27.73 5.49
CA ASP A 128 -10.15 27.98 6.93
C ASP A 128 -11.07 27.03 7.72
N ASP A 129 -10.94 27.03 9.05
CA ASP A 129 -11.75 26.20 9.95
C ASP A 129 -13.26 26.41 9.77
N SER A 130 -13.69 27.59 9.32
CA SER A 130 -15.10 27.92 9.10
C SER A 130 -15.67 27.28 7.83
N ASN A 131 -14.82 26.95 6.85
CA ASN A 131 -15.23 26.32 5.59
C ASN A 131 -15.28 24.78 5.68
N LEU A 132 -14.57 24.18 6.63
CA LEU A 132 -14.46 22.71 6.74
C LEU A 132 -15.81 21.96 6.77
N PRO A 133 -16.86 22.44 7.48
CA PRO A 133 -18.15 21.75 7.47
C PRO A 133 -18.76 21.63 6.07
N ASP A 134 -18.56 22.63 5.21
CA ASP A 134 -19.16 22.68 3.87
C ASP A 134 -18.44 21.73 2.91
N VAL A 135 -17.11 21.57 3.04
CA VAL A 135 -16.29 20.75 2.14
C VAL A 135 -15.98 19.35 2.67
N MET A 136 -16.52 18.96 3.83
CA MET A 136 -16.16 17.71 4.50
C MET A 136 -16.42 16.47 3.63
N ASP A 137 -17.51 16.45 2.88
CA ASP A 137 -17.82 15.33 1.99
C ASP A 137 -16.86 15.25 0.79
N ALA A 138 -16.37 16.39 0.30
CA ALA A 138 -15.32 16.44 -0.71
C ALA A 138 -13.98 15.94 -0.16
N LEU A 139 -13.59 16.34 1.05
CA LEU A 139 -12.37 15.83 1.71
C LEU A 139 -12.45 14.30 1.93
N ARG A 140 -13.61 13.78 2.35
CA ARG A 140 -13.86 12.34 2.46
C ARG A 140 -13.74 11.62 1.11
N ALA A 141 -14.21 12.23 0.03
CA ALA A 141 -14.08 11.67 -1.32
C ALA A 141 -12.62 11.67 -1.79
N ILE A 142 -11.87 12.74 -1.48
CA ILE A 142 -10.45 12.85 -1.81
C ILE A 142 -9.62 11.77 -1.12
N VAL A 143 -9.77 11.59 0.21
CA VAL A 143 -8.99 10.59 0.93
C VAL A 143 -9.35 9.15 0.55
N ALA A 144 -10.50 8.94 -0.10
CA ALA A 144 -10.93 7.64 -0.63
C ALA A 144 -10.40 7.35 -2.04
N LEU A 145 -9.69 8.29 -2.69
CA LEU A 145 -9.01 8.02 -3.95
C LEU A 145 -7.96 6.94 -3.75
N PRO A 146 -7.80 5.95 -4.67
CA PRO A 146 -6.76 4.95 -4.55
C PRO A 146 -5.36 5.56 -4.83
N PRO A 147 -4.27 4.87 -4.48
CA PRO A 147 -2.94 5.17 -5.02
C PRO A 147 -2.98 5.29 -6.55
N PRO A 148 -2.21 6.21 -7.16
CA PRO A 148 -1.07 6.94 -6.60
C PRO A 148 -1.35 8.32 -5.95
N GLU A 149 -2.60 8.67 -5.62
CA GLU A 149 -3.00 10.03 -5.17
C GLU A 149 -2.53 10.47 -3.77
N SER A 150 -1.47 9.84 -3.27
CA SER A 150 -0.85 10.00 -1.96
C SER A 150 -0.69 11.46 -1.51
N GLN A 151 -0.17 12.35 -2.37
CA GLN A 151 0.07 13.75 -2.02
C GLN A 151 -1.23 14.51 -1.73
N LEU A 152 -2.24 14.38 -2.59
CA LEU A 152 -3.52 15.07 -2.42
C LEU A 152 -4.25 14.53 -1.17
N VAL A 153 -4.21 13.22 -0.94
CA VAL A 153 -4.74 12.59 0.27
C VAL A 153 -4.07 13.14 1.53
N ALA A 154 -2.74 13.25 1.53
CA ALA A 154 -2.00 13.78 2.67
C ALA A 154 -2.35 15.25 2.97
N VAL A 155 -2.54 16.08 1.93
CA VAL A 155 -2.97 17.48 2.07
C VAL A 155 -4.39 17.56 2.64
N ALA A 156 -5.33 16.75 2.14
CA ALA A 156 -6.69 16.70 2.64
C ALA A 156 -6.79 16.29 4.12
N ILE A 157 -5.98 15.33 4.58
CA ILE A 157 -5.93 14.94 5.99
C ILE A 157 -5.37 16.07 6.87
N LYS A 158 -4.32 16.75 6.39
CA LYS A 158 -3.67 17.86 7.11
C LYS A 158 -4.55 19.11 7.23
N ALA A 159 -5.52 19.28 6.34
CA ALA A 159 -6.48 20.38 6.39
C ALA A 159 -7.40 20.32 7.64
N ILE A 160 -7.54 19.15 8.26
CA ILE A 160 -8.33 19.02 9.50
C ILE A 160 -7.50 19.52 10.69
N PRO A 161 -8.01 20.45 11.52
CA PRO A 161 -7.27 21.00 12.65
C PRO A 161 -7.01 19.93 13.72
N GLU A 162 -5.92 20.09 14.49
CA GLU A 162 -5.55 19.14 15.56
C GLU A 162 -6.59 19.08 16.68
N SER A 163 -7.41 20.12 16.81
CA SER A 163 -8.52 20.19 17.76
C SER A 163 -9.72 19.31 17.38
N ASP A 164 -9.77 18.77 16.16
CA ASP A 164 -10.78 17.80 15.70
C ASP A 164 -10.16 16.43 15.35
N PRO A 165 -9.67 15.70 16.36
CA PRO A 165 -9.06 14.40 16.13
C PRO A 165 -10.05 13.34 15.63
N GLY A 166 -11.35 13.50 15.93
CA GLY A 166 -12.38 12.55 15.51
C GLY A 166 -12.56 12.55 14.00
N THR A 167 -12.67 13.74 13.40
CA THR A 167 -12.73 13.88 11.94
C THR A 167 -11.43 13.43 11.28
N ARG A 168 -10.27 13.81 11.85
CA ARG A 168 -8.97 13.37 11.33
C ARG A 168 -8.84 11.86 11.30
N LEU A 169 -9.28 11.17 12.36
CA LEU A 169 -9.26 9.72 12.44
C LEU A 169 -10.22 9.06 11.44
N ASP A 170 -11.40 9.65 11.18
CA ASP A 170 -12.31 9.18 10.11
C ASP A 170 -11.62 9.24 8.74
N LEU A 171 -10.93 10.34 8.43
CA LEU A 171 -10.21 10.49 7.17
C LEU A 171 -9.02 9.51 7.05
N LEU A 172 -8.25 9.32 8.13
CA LEU A 172 -7.17 8.33 8.17
C LEU A 172 -7.69 6.91 7.91
N GLY A 173 -8.83 6.54 8.52
CA GLY A 173 -9.46 5.25 8.29
C GLY A 173 -9.91 5.05 6.84
N ARG A 174 -10.45 6.09 6.21
CA ARG A 174 -10.84 6.05 4.78
C ARG A 174 -9.62 5.93 3.86
N ALA A 175 -8.58 6.71 4.12
CA ALA A 175 -7.31 6.65 3.39
C ALA A 175 -6.66 5.27 3.49
N TYR A 176 -6.67 4.69 4.70
CA TYR A 176 -6.15 3.36 4.94
C TYR A 176 -6.92 2.29 4.15
N ALA A 177 -8.26 2.35 4.19
CA ALA A 177 -9.12 1.46 3.41
C ALA A 177 -8.95 1.61 1.89
N ALA A 178 -8.56 2.80 1.42
CA ALA A 178 -8.26 3.07 0.01
C ALA A 178 -6.84 2.61 -0.42
N GLY A 179 -6.00 2.16 0.52
CA GLY A 179 -4.66 1.62 0.24
C GLY A 179 -3.49 2.55 0.59
N HIS A 180 -3.73 3.72 1.20
CA HIS A 180 -2.68 4.69 1.57
C HIS A 180 -1.97 4.37 2.88
N ARG A 181 -1.47 3.14 3.03
CA ARG A 181 -0.91 2.63 4.29
C ARG A 181 0.26 3.47 4.81
N ASP A 182 1.23 3.78 3.94
CA ASP A 182 2.46 4.49 4.33
C ASP A 182 2.18 5.90 4.85
N ILE A 183 1.26 6.62 4.19
CA ILE A 183 0.86 7.97 4.61
C ILE A 183 0.15 7.92 5.95
N VAL A 184 -0.82 7.01 6.08
CA VAL A 184 -1.59 6.86 7.32
C VAL A 184 -0.66 6.51 8.46
N ASN A 185 0.22 5.52 8.29
CA ASN A 185 1.20 5.11 9.29
C ASN A 185 2.14 6.25 9.70
N GLY A 186 2.59 7.06 8.74
CA GLY A 186 3.41 8.26 9.01
C GLY A 186 2.70 9.35 9.83
N MET A 187 1.36 9.34 9.90
CA MET A 187 0.56 10.32 10.64
C MET A 187 0.15 9.85 12.05
N LEU A 188 0.28 8.55 12.37
CA LEU A 188 -0.15 7.98 13.65
C LEU A 188 0.61 8.51 14.86
N GLY A 189 1.84 8.98 14.68
CA GLY A 189 2.65 9.53 15.78
C GLY A 189 2.07 10.81 16.42
N SER A 190 1.09 11.45 15.77
CA SER A 190 0.37 12.62 16.30
C SER A 190 -0.87 12.25 17.13
N LEU A 191 -1.28 10.98 17.11
CA LEU A 191 -2.48 10.51 17.80
C LEU A 191 -2.19 10.16 19.26
N ASP A 192 -3.12 10.47 20.14
CA ASP A 192 -3.07 10.04 21.54
C ASP A 192 -3.48 8.56 21.69
N GLN A 193 -3.28 8.01 22.89
CA GLN A 193 -3.59 6.60 23.14
C GLN A 193 -5.06 6.23 22.88
N PRO A 194 -6.08 6.98 23.35
CA PRO A 194 -7.47 6.72 22.97
C PRO A 194 -7.71 6.68 21.45
N GLN A 195 -7.11 7.59 20.70
CA GLN A 195 -7.25 7.65 19.24
C GLN A 195 -6.57 6.46 18.56
N LEU A 196 -5.38 6.04 19.02
CA LEU A 196 -4.70 4.85 18.52
C LEU A 196 -5.53 3.57 18.79
N ILE A 197 -6.19 3.48 19.94
CA ILE A 197 -7.10 2.36 20.24
C ILE A 197 -8.27 2.35 19.25
N GLU A 198 -8.90 3.51 19.00
CA GLU A 198 -9.98 3.64 18.02
C GLU A 198 -9.51 3.32 16.59
N ALA A 199 -8.30 3.75 16.21
CA ALA A 199 -7.69 3.47 14.92
C ALA A 199 -7.63 1.95 14.64
N VAL A 200 -7.18 1.16 15.62
CA VAL A 200 -7.16 -0.32 15.50
C VAL A 200 -8.57 -0.88 15.48
N GLN A 201 -9.40 -0.54 16.47
CA GLN A 201 -10.66 -1.27 16.71
C GLN A 201 -11.78 -0.93 15.74
N LYS A 202 -11.84 0.31 15.25
CA LYS A 202 -12.92 0.80 14.40
C LYS A 202 -12.49 0.94 12.95
N HIS A 203 -11.27 1.39 12.72
CA HIS A 203 -10.75 1.68 11.39
C HIS A 203 -9.80 0.59 10.85
N HIS A 204 -9.44 -0.40 11.68
CA HIS A 204 -8.54 -1.50 11.31
C HIS A 204 -7.19 -1.01 10.75
N ILE A 205 -6.70 0.13 11.27
CA ILE A 205 -5.38 0.67 10.94
C ILE A 205 -4.34 -0.10 11.75
N ASP A 206 -3.64 -1.02 11.09
CA ASP A 206 -2.70 -1.92 11.76
C ASP A 206 -1.46 -1.23 12.33
N GLY A 207 -0.93 -0.19 11.66
CA GLY A 207 0.25 0.54 12.13
C GLY A 207 0.09 1.14 13.53
N ALA A 208 -1.14 1.31 14.03
CA ALA A 208 -1.37 1.77 15.40
C ALA A 208 -0.93 0.73 16.45
N LEU A 209 -0.87 -0.56 16.11
CA LEU A 209 -0.29 -1.61 16.97
C LEU A 209 1.24 -1.51 17.09
N GLU A 210 1.93 -0.77 16.21
CA GLU A 210 3.37 -0.53 16.35
C GLU A 210 3.66 0.62 17.33
N VAL A 211 2.69 1.53 17.52
CA VAL A 211 2.79 2.67 18.44
C VAL A 211 2.31 2.31 19.84
N LEU A 212 1.24 1.51 19.94
CA LEU A 212 0.73 1.01 21.21
C LEU A 212 1.70 -0.01 21.82
N SER A 213 1.62 -0.19 23.14
CA SER A 213 2.26 -1.32 23.82
C SER A 213 1.24 -2.40 24.17
N ALA A 214 1.61 -3.67 23.95
CA ALA A 214 0.77 -4.81 24.28
C ALA A 214 0.50 -4.93 25.80
N GLU A 215 1.46 -4.52 26.64
CA GLU A 215 1.32 -4.52 28.09
C GLU A 215 0.19 -3.57 28.55
N ALA A 216 0.21 -2.31 28.09
CA ALA A 216 -0.78 -1.32 28.49
C ALA A 216 -2.13 -1.50 27.77
N ASN A 217 -2.13 -2.10 26.57
CA ASN A 217 -3.30 -2.17 25.70
C ASN A 217 -3.70 -3.62 25.39
N ARG A 218 -3.48 -4.52 26.34
CA ARG A 218 -3.75 -5.96 26.20
C ARG A 218 -5.10 -6.31 25.54
N PRO A 219 -6.25 -5.71 25.91
CA PRO A 219 -7.53 -6.03 25.27
C PRO A 219 -7.55 -5.73 23.76
N VAL A 220 -6.82 -4.71 23.31
CA VAL A 220 -6.72 -4.31 21.89
C VAL A 220 -5.96 -5.38 21.10
N TYR A 221 -4.81 -5.82 21.61
CA TYR A 221 -4.02 -6.87 20.97
C TYR A 221 -4.75 -8.22 20.95
N LEU A 222 -5.47 -8.56 22.03
CA LEU A 222 -6.27 -9.79 22.07
C LEU A 222 -7.36 -9.78 21.00
N ALA A 223 -8.02 -8.63 20.77
CA ALA A 223 -8.98 -8.47 19.68
C ALA A 223 -8.29 -8.59 18.31
N ALA A 224 -7.16 -7.92 18.13
CA ALA A 224 -6.39 -7.88 16.88
C ALA A 224 -5.99 -9.27 16.36
N ILE A 225 -5.62 -10.21 17.24
CA ILE A 225 -5.30 -11.61 16.87
C ILE A 225 -6.39 -12.23 15.97
N THR A 226 -7.65 -11.88 16.22
CA THR A 226 -8.81 -12.51 15.55
C THR A 226 -9.63 -11.55 14.70
N ASP A 227 -9.13 -10.34 14.48
CA ASP A 227 -9.71 -9.36 13.56
C ASP A 227 -9.26 -9.67 12.14
N ASP A 228 -10.18 -10.14 11.29
CA ASP A 228 -9.89 -10.54 9.91
C ASP A 228 -9.78 -9.37 8.94
N LYS A 229 -10.08 -8.14 9.39
CA LYS A 229 -9.91 -6.92 8.61
C LYS A 229 -8.52 -6.30 8.78
N LEU A 230 -7.81 -6.65 9.85
CA LEU A 230 -6.39 -6.29 9.99
C LEU A 230 -5.53 -7.11 9.03
N HIS A 231 -4.43 -6.51 8.59
CA HIS A 231 -3.46 -7.21 7.76
C HIS A 231 -2.86 -8.42 8.51
N PRO A 232 -2.60 -9.55 7.82
CA PRO A 232 -2.01 -10.74 8.44
C PRO A 232 -0.75 -10.50 9.26
N SER A 233 0.16 -9.64 8.78
CA SER A 233 1.41 -9.31 9.51
C SER A 233 1.12 -8.69 10.88
N ALA A 234 0.17 -7.77 10.97
CA ALA A 234 -0.21 -7.11 12.21
C ALA A 234 -0.86 -8.07 13.20
N ARG A 235 -1.69 -9.00 12.70
CA ARG A 235 -2.28 -10.07 13.52
C ARG A 235 -1.19 -11.01 14.05
N ALA A 236 -0.21 -11.36 13.23
CA ALA A 236 0.93 -12.16 13.64
C ALA A 236 1.82 -11.43 14.67
N GLN A 237 2.07 -10.13 14.48
CA GLN A 237 2.74 -9.28 15.47
C GLN A 237 1.98 -9.28 16.80
N ALA A 238 0.65 -9.10 16.77
CA ALA A 238 -0.15 -9.11 17.98
C ALA A 238 -0.09 -10.46 18.72
N ILE A 239 0.01 -11.58 17.99
CA ILE A 239 0.28 -12.89 18.57
C ILE A 239 1.64 -12.91 19.26
N VAL A 240 2.70 -12.47 18.58
CA VAL A 240 4.08 -12.47 19.11
C VAL A 240 4.14 -11.64 20.39
N GLU A 241 3.71 -10.38 20.34
CA GLU A 241 3.76 -9.44 21.47
C GLU A 241 3.03 -9.96 22.72
N LEU A 242 1.84 -10.55 22.55
CA LEU A 242 1.08 -11.10 23.68
C LEU A 242 1.63 -12.44 24.20
N ALA A 243 2.21 -13.26 23.33
CA ALA A 243 2.70 -14.57 23.72
C ALA A 243 4.12 -14.53 24.32
N THR A 244 4.91 -13.49 24.05
CA THR A 244 6.26 -13.31 24.60
C THR A 244 6.29 -12.40 25.84
N SER A 245 5.28 -11.56 26.06
CA SER A 245 5.21 -10.66 27.22
C SER A 245 4.86 -11.35 28.55
N GLU A 246 4.41 -12.61 28.52
CA GLU A 246 4.01 -13.36 29.71
C GLU A 246 4.93 -14.56 29.97
N ASP A 247 5.41 -14.72 31.20
CA ASP A 247 6.11 -15.94 31.65
C ASP A 247 5.27 -17.21 31.44
N LYS A 248 3.94 -17.07 31.53
CA LYS A 248 2.97 -18.13 31.31
C LYS A 248 1.79 -17.59 30.52
N MET A 249 1.56 -18.18 29.34
CA MET A 249 0.44 -17.85 28.48
C MET A 249 -0.90 -17.95 29.21
N SER A 250 -1.58 -16.82 29.36
CA SER A 250 -2.91 -16.73 29.98
C SER A 250 -3.99 -17.56 29.24
N PRO A 251 -5.11 -17.89 29.91
CA PRO A 251 -6.25 -18.57 29.27
C PRO A 251 -6.86 -17.78 28.10
N GLU A 252 -6.88 -16.45 28.18
CA GLU A 252 -7.42 -15.55 27.15
C GLU A 252 -6.56 -15.60 25.89
N VAL A 253 -5.24 -15.49 26.02
CA VAL A 253 -4.30 -15.63 24.90
C VAL A 253 -4.42 -17.03 24.29
N ARG A 254 -4.42 -18.09 25.09
CA ARG A 254 -4.63 -19.47 24.58
C ARG A 254 -5.91 -19.60 23.76
N THR A 255 -7.00 -18.98 24.20
CA THR A 255 -8.29 -19.00 23.51
C THR A 255 -8.23 -18.23 22.19
N ALA A 256 -7.62 -17.04 22.20
CA ALA A 256 -7.42 -16.23 21.00
C ALA A 256 -6.54 -16.96 19.97
N LEU A 257 -5.41 -17.53 20.38
CA LEU A 257 -4.53 -18.32 19.52
C LEU A 257 -5.25 -19.55 18.95
N ALA A 258 -6.01 -20.28 19.78
CA ALA A 258 -6.78 -21.42 19.30
C ALA A 258 -7.80 -21.03 18.22
N LYS A 259 -8.41 -19.83 18.31
CA LYS A 259 -9.24 -19.28 17.23
C LYS A 259 -8.40 -18.89 16.01
N ALA A 260 -7.25 -18.25 16.20
CA ALA A 260 -6.35 -17.83 15.13
C ALA A 260 -5.76 -19.00 14.32
N THR A 261 -5.59 -20.20 14.89
CA THR A 261 -5.21 -21.41 14.12
C THR A 261 -6.21 -21.78 13.00
N LYS A 262 -7.42 -21.22 13.05
CA LYS A 262 -8.47 -21.38 12.04
C LYS A 262 -8.54 -20.20 11.06
N SER A 263 -7.59 -19.27 11.13
CA SER A 263 -7.49 -18.14 10.20
C SER A 263 -7.48 -18.64 8.74
N PRO A 264 -8.12 -17.91 7.81
CA PRO A 264 -7.96 -18.16 6.38
C PRO A 264 -6.52 -17.87 5.94
N ASP A 265 -5.87 -16.88 6.55
CA ASP A 265 -4.46 -16.60 6.34
C ASP A 265 -3.57 -17.67 7.01
N CYS A 266 -2.71 -18.30 6.21
CA CYS A 266 -1.85 -19.40 6.65
C CYS A 266 -0.73 -18.96 7.59
N GLY A 267 -0.18 -17.75 7.38
CA GLY A 267 0.85 -17.18 8.24
C GLY A 267 0.33 -16.96 9.65
N VAL A 268 -0.84 -16.33 9.80
CA VAL A 268 -1.49 -16.15 11.11
C VAL A 268 -1.82 -17.48 11.77
N ALA A 269 -2.34 -18.45 11.01
CA ALA A 269 -2.64 -19.78 11.54
C ALA A 269 -1.39 -20.51 12.03
N ALA A 270 -0.30 -20.46 11.26
CA ALA A 270 0.99 -21.05 11.59
C ALA A 270 1.64 -20.40 12.82
N THR A 271 1.67 -19.06 12.88
CA THR A 271 2.18 -18.30 14.03
C THR A 271 1.41 -18.66 15.31
N ALA A 272 0.08 -18.72 15.24
CA ALA A 272 -0.75 -19.13 16.38
C ALA A 272 -0.46 -20.57 16.83
N ALA A 273 -0.32 -21.50 15.88
CA ALA A 273 0.01 -22.89 16.16
C ALA A 273 1.38 -23.02 16.83
N ARG A 274 2.37 -22.26 16.35
CA ARG A 274 3.75 -22.26 16.89
C ARG A 274 3.78 -21.91 18.37
N PHE A 275 3.13 -20.82 18.78
CA PHE A 275 3.07 -20.44 20.19
C PHE A 275 2.29 -21.44 21.05
N LEU A 276 1.20 -22.02 20.54
CA LEU A 276 0.45 -23.05 21.26
C LEU A 276 1.28 -24.32 21.48
N ILE A 277 2.09 -24.74 20.50
CA ILE A 277 3.00 -25.89 20.61
C ILE A 277 4.13 -25.59 21.59
N GLY A 278 4.72 -24.39 21.53
CA GLY A 278 5.72 -23.93 22.49
C GLY A 278 5.21 -23.95 23.93
N ALA A 279 3.92 -23.64 24.13
CA ALA A 279 3.22 -23.79 25.41
C ALA A 279 2.85 -25.25 25.77
N GLY A 280 3.36 -26.25 25.04
CA GLY A 280 3.15 -27.68 25.27
C GLY A 280 1.91 -28.28 24.60
N ASN A 281 1.14 -27.51 23.83
CA ASN A 281 -0.12 -27.98 23.24
C ASN A 281 0.05 -28.54 21.83
N ARG A 282 0.71 -29.71 21.74
CA ARG A 282 1.08 -30.36 20.47
C ARG A 282 -0.09 -30.71 19.54
N LYS A 283 -1.34 -30.70 20.01
CA LYS A 283 -2.51 -30.99 19.17
C LYS A 283 -2.72 -29.95 18.05
N TYR A 284 -2.10 -28.78 18.17
CA TYR A 284 -2.15 -27.71 17.16
C TYR A 284 -1.00 -27.77 16.16
N ALA A 285 -0.12 -28.76 16.24
CA ALA A 285 0.88 -29.00 15.21
C ALA A 285 0.24 -29.15 13.83
N PRO A 286 0.86 -28.62 12.75
CA PRO A 286 0.42 -28.89 11.40
C PRO A 286 0.29 -30.40 11.19
N ALA A 287 -0.92 -30.85 10.90
CA ALA A 287 -1.23 -32.26 10.74
C ALA A 287 -1.81 -32.48 9.35
N HIS A 288 -1.33 -33.54 8.70
CA HIS A 288 -1.89 -34.00 7.45
C HIS A 288 -3.40 -34.29 7.61
N PRO A 289 -4.27 -33.65 6.81
CA PRO A 289 -5.70 -33.82 6.94
C PRO A 289 -6.13 -35.10 6.23
N ARG A 290 -7.00 -35.86 6.90
CA ARG A 290 -7.65 -37.03 6.29
C ARG A 290 -8.73 -36.59 5.31
N THR A 291 -8.33 -36.24 4.09
CA THR A 291 -9.22 -35.67 3.07
C THR A 291 -8.89 -36.18 1.68
N THR A 292 -9.92 -36.26 0.83
CA THR A 292 -9.79 -36.48 -0.62
C THR A 292 -9.92 -35.18 -1.42
N LYS A 293 -10.11 -34.04 -0.75
CA LYS A 293 -10.36 -32.74 -1.37
C LYS A 293 -9.06 -31.93 -1.53
N PRO A 294 -8.66 -31.55 -2.76
CA PRO A 294 -7.42 -30.81 -3.00
C PRO A 294 -7.34 -29.45 -2.31
N ASP A 295 -8.43 -28.68 -2.21
CA ASP A 295 -8.49 -27.38 -1.55
C ASP A 295 -8.15 -27.47 -0.05
N VAL A 296 -8.68 -28.49 0.64
CA VAL A 296 -8.35 -28.76 2.05
C VAL A 296 -6.88 -29.14 2.21
N MET A 297 -6.33 -29.89 1.25
CA MET A 297 -4.92 -30.25 1.25
C MET A 297 -4.03 -29.04 1.00
N MET A 298 -4.36 -28.21 0.01
CA MET A 298 -3.65 -26.98 -0.31
C MET A 298 -3.58 -26.03 0.88
N ARG A 299 -4.71 -25.80 1.57
CA ARG A 299 -4.71 -25.01 2.81
C ARG A 299 -3.77 -25.60 3.87
N SER A 300 -3.76 -26.93 4.01
CA SER A 300 -2.92 -27.59 5.02
C SER A 300 -1.43 -27.50 4.68
N VAL A 301 -1.06 -27.62 3.40
CA VAL A 301 0.31 -27.41 2.93
C VAL A 301 0.73 -25.94 3.09
N CYS A 302 -0.17 -24.99 2.85
CA CYS A 302 0.06 -23.57 3.06
C CYS A 302 0.37 -23.22 4.54
N VAL A 303 -0.43 -23.76 5.48
CA VAL A 303 -0.17 -23.63 6.92
C VAL A 303 1.12 -24.35 7.32
N LEU A 304 1.40 -25.53 6.77
CA LEU A 304 2.65 -26.25 6.99
C LEU A 304 3.86 -25.42 6.55
N ALA A 305 3.87 -24.91 5.31
CA ALA A 305 4.96 -24.11 4.77
C ALA A 305 5.21 -22.86 5.62
N SER A 306 4.14 -22.14 5.95
CA SER A 306 4.22 -20.98 6.85
C SER A 306 4.75 -21.35 8.23
N PHE A 307 4.45 -22.55 8.74
CA PHE A 307 4.95 -23.03 10.02
C PHE A 307 6.42 -23.43 9.96
N GLU A 308 6.84 -24.17 8.93
CA GLU A 308 8.23 -24.59 8.74
C GLU A 308 9.16 -23.39 8.55
N ALA A 309 8.71 -22.30 7.93
CA ALA A 309 9.47 -21.05 7.86
C ALA A 309 9.70 -20.37 9.22
N LEU A 310 8.93 -20.72 10.26
CA LEU A 310 9.11 -20.25 11.64
C LEU A 310 9.92 -21.22 12.51
N GLN A 311 10.30 -22.39 12.00
CA GLN A 311 11.04 -23.39 12.75
C GLN A 311 12.55 -23.12 12.75
N GLY A 312 13.21 -23.49 13.85
CA GLY A 312 14.66 -23.61 13.87
C GLY A 312 15.13 -24.81 13.04
N ALA A 313 16.38 -24.76 12.54
CA ALA A 313 16.97 -25.82 11.72
C ALA A 313 17.08 -27.19 12.43
N ASP A 314 16.99 -27.22 13.75
CA ASP A 314 17.04 -28.42 14.60
C ASP A 314 15.65 -29.02 14.88
N GLU A 315 14.57 -28.36 14.46
CA GLU A 315 13.21 -28.85 14.68
C GLU A 315 12.79 -29.87 13.61
N PRO A 316 12.05 -30.92 13.99
CA PRO A 316 11.56 -31.90 13.03
C PRO A 316 10.50 -31.28 12.10
N SER A 317 10.61 -31.59 10.81
CA SER A 317 9.63 -31.24 9.78
C SER A 317 8.33 -32.03 9.95
N TYR A 318 7.20 -31.35 9.74
CA TYR A 318 5.87 -31.98 9.70
C TYR A 318 5.48 -32.42 8.27
N LEU A 319 6.25 -32.04 7.25
CA LEU A 319 6.07 -32.43 5.85
C LEU A 319 6.04 -33.95 5.65
N LEU A 320 6.76 -34.70 6.50
CA LEU A 320 6.78 -36.16 6.45
C LEU A 320 5.37 -36.78 6.46
N GLY A 321 4.40 -36.16 7.14
CA GLY A 321 3.01 -36.61 7.17
C GLY A 321 2.26 -36.48 5.85
N TYR A 322 2.72 -35.58 4.97
CA TYR A 322 2.07 -35.24 3.70
C TYR A 322 2.63 -36.02 2.51
N VAL A 323 3.83 -36.58 2.66
CA VAL A 323 4.58 -37.21 1.56
C VAL A 323 4.41 -38.74 1.57
N PRO A 324 4.23 -39.38 0.40
CA PRO A 324 4.21 -40.83 0.27
C PRO A 324 5.46 -41.53 0.83
N LYS A 325 5.31 -42.80 1.22
CA LYS A 325 6.45 -43.62 1.70
C LYS A 325 7.62 -43.69 0.71
N LYS A 326 7.35 -43.59 -0.59
CA LYS A 326 8.34 -43.63 -1.66
C LYS A 326 9.13 -42.33 -1.85
N GLY A 327 8.76 -41.24 -1.17
CA GLY A 327 9.33 -39.91 -1.36
C GLY A 327 8.44 -38.96 -2.17
N LEU A 328 8.97 -37.76 -2.40
CA LEU A 328 8.36 -36.67 -3.17
C LEU A 328 9.11 -36.49 -4.49
N GLU A 329 8.38 -36.44 -5.60
CA GLU A 329 8.96 -36.04 -6.88
C GLU A 329 9.05 -34.50 -6.92
N VAL A 330 10.25 -33.95 -6.90
CA VAL A 330 10.50 -32.51 -7.03
C VAL A 330 11.00 -32.25 -8.44
N VAL A 331 10.35 -31.32 -9.14
CA VAL A 331 10.73 -30.94 -10.49
C VAL A 331 11.05 -29.45 -10.50
N PHE A 332 12.28 -29.10 -10.89
CA PHE A 332 12.65 -27.71 -11.16
C PHE A 332 12.58 -27.46 -12.65
N VAL A 333 11.94 -26.37 -13.05
CA VAL A 333 11.90 -25.90 -14.43
C VAL A 333 12.59 -24.54 -14.45
N THR A 334 13.83 -24.51 -14.90
CA THR A 334 14.62 -23.27 -14.97
C THR A 334 14.37 -22.55 -16.29
N TYR A 335 14.43 -21.23 -16.28
CA TYR A 335 14.24 -20.42 -17.49
C TYR A 335 15.53 -19.69 -17.87
N ASP A 336 16.02 -19.90 -19.09
CA ASP A 336 17.15 -19.16 -19.66
C ASP A 336 16.76 -18.53 -21.01
N PRO A 337 16.63 -17.19 -21.10
CA PRO A 337 16.25 -16.53 -22.34
C PRO A 337 17.33 -16.63 -23.44
N TYR A 338 18.55 -17.05 -23.11
CA TYR A 338 19.65 -17.22 -24.04
C TYR A 338 19.90 -18.67 -24.42
N ASN A 339 19.12 -19.61 -23.89
CA ASN A 339 19.24 -20.99 -24.30
C ASN A 339 18.79 -21.17 -25.77
N GLU A 340 19.62 -21.84 -26.56
CA GLU A 340 19.43 -22.05 -28.00
C GLU A 340 19.08 -23.51 -28.33
N THR A 341 19.11 -24.40 -27.32
CA THR A 341 18.85 -25.83 -27.47
C THR A 341 17.76 -26.31 -26.51
N ASP A 342 16.86 -27.13 -27.05
CA ASP A 342 15.86 -27.88 -26.26
C ASP A 342 16.55 -29.12 -25.65
N ASP A 343 17.21 -28.91 -24.51
CA ASP A 343 18.09 -29.90 -23.88
C ASP A 343 17.33 -31.07 -23.26
N ASP A 344 16.06 -30.88 -22.88
CA ASP A 344 15.21 -31.90 -22.26
C ASP A 344 14.13 -32.47 -23.21
N GLY A 345 13.96 -31.89 -24.40
CA GLY A 345 13.05 -32.34 -25.45
C GLY A 345 11.58 -32.00 -25.17
N ASP A 346 11.32 -30.98 -24.34
CA ASP A 346 9.96 -30.56 -23.96
C ASP A 346 9.26 -29.69 -25.03
N GLY A 347 10.02 -29.23 -26.04
CA GLY A 347 9.55 -28.37 -27.12
C GLY A 347 9.66 -26.87 -26.86
N ASP A 348 10.26 -26.43 -25.75
CA ASP A 348 10.57 -25.05 -25.40
C ASP A 348 12.08 -24.89 -25.16
N ILE A 349 12.77 -24.22 -26.10
CA ILE A 349 14.22 -24.01 -26.05
C ILE A 349 14.68 -23.20 -24.84
N HIS A 350 13.78 -22.50 -24.13
CA HIS A 350 14.15 -21.62 -23.01
C HIS A 350 13.94 -22.27 -21.65
N THR A 351 13.36 -23.46 -21.58
CA THR A 351 13.14 -24.17 -20.31
C THR A 351 13.95 -25.45 -20.23
N VAL A 352 14.30 -25.83 -18.99
CA VAL A 352 14.96 -27.12 -18.71
C VAL A 352 14.33 -27.74 -17.47
N HIS A 353 13.85 -28.98 -17.60
CA HIS A 353 13.23 -29.76 -16.55
C HIS A 353 14.23 -30.69 -15.85
N ALA A 354 14.40 -30.50 -14.55
CA ALA A 354 15.17 -31.39 -13.68
C ALA A 354 14.25 -32.06 -12.66
N ALA A 355 13.95 -33.35 -12.87
CA ALA A 355 13.11 -34.15 -11.98
C ALA A 355 13.95 -35.04 -11.04
N THR A 356 13.70 -34.94 -9.74
CA THR A 356 14.37 -35.74 -8.69
C THR A 356 13.33 -36.38 -7.76
N LEU A 357 13.44 -37.69 -7.51
CA LEU A 357 12.66 -38.35 -6.46
C LEU A 357 13.43 -38.23 -5.13
N VAL A 358 12.99 -37.32 -4.26
CA VAL A 358 13.60 -37.07 -2.96
C VAL A 358 13.06 -38.08 -1.93
N PRO A 359 13.93 -38.82 -1.21
CA PRO A 359 13.50 -39.72 -0.14
C PRO A 359 12.63 -39.01 0.90
N ARG A 360 11.67 -39.74 1.48
CA ARG A 360 10.68 -39.14 2.39
C ARG A 360 11.33 -38.47 3.59
N ASP A 361 12.40 -39.03 4.13
CA ASP A 361 13.13 -38.52 5.29
C ASP A 361 14.10 -37.37 4.98
N GLU A 362 14.35 -37.09 3.70
CA GLU A 362 15.21 -36.00 3.23
C GLU A 362 14.41 -34.83 2.62
N VAL A 363 13.09 -34.97 2.49
CA VAL A 363 12.25 -33.99 1.80
C VAL A 363 12.11 -32.70 2.60
N VAL A 364 12.30 -31.59 1.90
CA VAL A 364 12.05 -30.23 2.38
C VAL A 364 11.19 -29.48 1.37
N LEU A 365 10.50 -28.42 1.81
CA LEU A 365 9.84 -27.51 0.89
C LEU A 365 10.89 -26.60 0.21
N PRO A 366 11.02 -26.63 -1.12
CA PRO A 366 11.95 -25.76 -1.84
C PRO A 366 11.46 -24.31 -1.80
N GLU A 367 12.39 -23.36 -1.82
CA GLU A 367 12.11 -21.92 -1.96
C GLU A 367 11.02 -21.42 -0.99
N ILE A 368 11.07 -21.84 0.28
CA ILE A 368 9.94 -21.72 1.22
C ILE A 368 9.39 -20.30 1.36
N GLU A 369 10.26 -19.28 1.34
CA GLU A 369 9.85 -17.87 1.40
C GLU A 369 9.01 -17.46 0.18
N ASP A 370 9.44 -17.88 -1.00
CA ASP A 370 8.76 -17.61 -2.26
C ASP A 370 7.47 -18.42 -2.40
N LEU A 371 7.50 -19.66 -1.90
CA LEU A 371 6.33 -20.52 -1.82
C LEU A 371 5.23 -19.92 -0.91
N ILE A 372 5.61 -19.34 0.23
CA ILE A 372 4.67 -18.66 1.12
C ILE A 372 4.01 -17.48 0.41
N ARG A 373 4.79 -16.65 -0.31
CA ARG A 373 4.23 -15.55 -1.12
C ARG A 373 3.27 -16.08 -2.20
N ALA A 374 3.66 -17.15 -2.89
CA ALA A 374 2.85 -17.76 -3.94
C ALA A 374 1.49 -18.26 -3.45
N PHE A 375 1.38 -18.68 -2.17
CA PHE A 375 0.10 -19.15 -1.62
C PHE A 375 -1.02 -18.09 -1.62
N HIS A 376 -0.69 -16.80 -1.66
CA HIS A 376 -1.67 -15.72 -1.78
C HIS A 376 -2.31 -15.64 -3.18
N HIS A 377 -1.72 -16.30 -4.19
CA HIS A 377 -2.15 -16.25 -5.59
C HIS A 377 -2.38 -17.66 -6.19
N CYS A 378 -3.00 -18.55 -5.43
CA CYS A 378 -3.31 -19.89 -5.92
C CYS A 378 -4.61 -19.97 -6.75
N THR A 379 -4.54 -20.72 -7.85
CA THR A 379 -5.71 -21.21 -8.58
C THR A 379 -5.70 -22.74 -8.55
N GLY A 380 -6.53 -23.33 -7.68
CA GLY A 380 -6.55 -24.78 -7.47
C GLY A 380 -5.26 -25.28 -6.83
N THR A 381 -4.47 -26.05 -7.57
CA THR A 381 -3.19 -26.62 -7.12
C THR A 381 -1.97 -25.97 -7.78
N VAL A 382 -2.15 -24.77 -8.35
CA VAL A 382 -1.08 -23.96 -8.93
C VAL A 382 -1.05 -22.64 -8.18
N CYS A 383 0.13 -22.23 -7.71
CA CYS A 383 0.35 -21.02 -6.93
C CYS A 383 1.48 -20.23 -7.58
N ARG A 384 1.41 -18.90 -7.60
CA ARG A 384 2.34 -18.07 -8.35
C ARG A 384 2.87 -16.91 -7.52
N SER A 385 4.18 -16.74 -7.45
CA SER A 385 4.85 -15.53 -6.98
C SER A 385 5.32 -14.70 -8.18
N ASP A 386 6.07 -13.62 -7.91
CA ASP A 386 6.68 -12.80 -8.96
C ASP A 386 7.73 -13.58 -9.76
N ASP A 387 8.50 -14.43 -9.09
CA ASP A 387 9.65 -15.13 -9.67
C ASP A 387 9.33 -16.57 -10.06
N ARG A 388 8.32 -17.21 -9.46
CA ARG A 388 8.07 -18.65 -9.62
C ARG A 388 6.61 -19.04 -9.66
N GLU A 389 6.34 -20.16 -10.33
CA GLU A 389 5.07 -20.89 -10.25
C GLU A 389 5.29 -22.26 -9.59
N PHE A 390 4.48 -22.58 -8.59
CA PHE A 390 4.50 -23.83 -7.84
C PHE A 390 3.29 -24.68 -8.22
N ARG A 391 3.51 -25.89 -8.74
CA ARG A 391 2.44 -26.83 -9.11
C ARG A 391 2.45 -28.05 -8.20
N PHE A 392 1.34 -28.25 -7.50
CA PHE A 392 1.16 -29.36 -6.56
C PHE A 392 0.36 -30.47 -7.20
N THR A 393 0.87 -31.70 -7.11
CA THR A 393 0.13 -32.90 -7.52
C THR A 393 -0.13 -33.79 -6.31
N PHE A 394 -1.41 -33.99 -6.01
CA PHE A 394 -1.84 -34.90 -4.96
C PHE A 394 -2.30 -36.23 -5.54
N LYS A 395 -1.90 -37.34 -4.91
CA LYS A 395 -2.36 -38.70 -5.29
C LYS A 395 -3.09 -39.36 -4.11
N PRO A 396 -4.20 -40.08 -4.37
CA PRO A 396 -4.90 -40.81 -3.32
C PRO A 396 -4.06 -41.99 -2.82
N SER A 397 -4.02 -42.18 -1.50
CA SER A 397 -3.38 -43.29 -0.81
C SER A 397 -4.14 -43.58 0.48
N GLY A 398 -4.69 -44.79 0.61
CA GLY A 398 -5.43 -45.18 1.82
C GLY A 398 -6.68 -44.34 2.13
N GLY A 399 -7.30 -43.72 1.13
CA GLY A 399 -8.48 -42.86 1.30
C GLY A 399 -8.18 -41.38 1.57
N GLU A 400 -6.91 -40.99 1.51
CA GLU A 400 -6.43 -39.62 1.78
C GLU A 400 -5.52 -39.16 0.63
N LEU A 401 -5.43 -37.85 0.39
CA LEU A 401 -4.48 -37.28 -0.57
C LEU A 401 -3.08 -37.18 0.04
N LEU A 402 -2.04 -37.48 -0.73
CA LEU A 402 -0.64 -37.22 -0.37
C LEU A 402 0.03 -36.38 -1.45
N LEU A 403 0.93 -35.48 -1.07
CA LEU A 403 1.73 -34.66 -1.97
C LEU A 403 2.75 -35.55 -2.69
N ALA A 404 2.46 -35.88 -3.95
CA ALA A 404 3.25 -36.85 -4.71
C ALA A 404 4.26 -36.20 -5.65
N LYS A 405 3.97 -34.99 -6.13
CA LYS A 405 4.88 -34.18 -6.95
C LYS A 405 4.73 -32.70 -6.59
N LEU A 406 5.85 -31.98 -6.54
CA LEU A 406 5.94 -30.53 -6.45
C LEU A 406 6.83 -30.04 -7.59
N GLU A 407 6.28 -29.19 -8.45
CA GLU A 407 7.00 -28.55 -9.55
C GLU A 407 7.24 -27.08 -9.21
N VAL A 408 8.46 -26.60 -9.41
CA VAL A 408 8.89 -25.22 -9.18
C VAL A 408 9.38 -24.68 -10.52
N VAL A 409 8.62 -23.75 -11.10
CA VAL A 409 8.86 -23.19 -12.43
C VAL A 409 9.35 -21.76 -12.28
N GLU A 410 10.55 -21.47 -12.74
CA GLU A 410 11.07 -20.10 -12.81
C GLU A 410 10.33 -19.32 -13.90
N LEU A 411 9.88 -18.13 -13.56
CA LEU A 411 9.22 -17.23 -14.48
C LEU A 411 10.25 -16.33 -15.18
N PRO A 412 10.00 -15.95 -16.44
CA PRO A 412 10.86 -14.99 -17.13
C PRO A 412 10.87 -13.66 -16.37
N PRO A 413 12.03 -12.98 -16.27
CA PRO A 413 12.11 -11.70 -15.59
C PRO A 413 11.19 -10.68 -16.28
N CYS A 414 10.48 -9.90 -15.47
CA CYS A 414 9.65 -8.81 -15.94
C CYS A 414 10.49 -7.86 -16.81
N LYS A 415 10.15 -7.70 -18.09
CA LYS A 415 10.86 -6.76 -18.98
C LYS A 415 10.63 -5.34 -18.46
N SER A 416 11.69 -4.67 -18.02
CA SER A 416 11.64 -3.23 -17.78
C SER A 416 11.17 -2.54 -19.07
N PRO A 417 10.22 -1.59 -19.01
CA PRO A 417 9.94 -0.75 -20.17
C PRO A 417 11.26 -0.13 -20.63
N THR A 418 11.57 -0.31 -21.91
CA THR A 418 12.77 0.26 -22.53
C THR A 418 12.70 1.78 -22.33
N PRO A 419 13.76 2.44 -21.80
CA PRO A 419 13.72 3.86 -21.46
C PRO A 419 13.48 4.77 -22.68
#